data_AF-A0A7L5E6T9-F1
#
_entry.id   AF-A0A7L5E6T9-F1
#
_cell.length_a   1.000
_cell.length_b   1.000
_cell.length_c   1.000
_cell.angle_alpha   90.00
_cell.angle_beta   90.00
_cell.angle_gamma   90.00
#
_symmetry.space_group_name_H-M   'P 1'
#
loop_
_entity.id
_entity.type
_entity.pdbx_description
1 polymer ?
#
loop_
_entity_poly.entity_id
_entity_poly.type
_entity_poly.pdbx_seq_one_letter_code
_entity_poly.pdbx_strand_id
1 'polypeptide(L)'
;MPKLMRNRSPYEQIAEVYNREQDTHIVLREDENGSMTPVVDLDTQEVVFNPRFHTLLTLCNIATQHKQGGSKAIHHFLLYHLAIRKNMYGKAEELLDLFNKDIDDLCGMIRKEDMQFYEIVAEYQITFILIHEFSHIYYYANPEVLEENRRIRKDNLIWLRKQLDTDKPLLARMLHFFIPSMRYAQEHSFDEAIASLELQEELLCDDAAWHMTYHLLQSNITDSELSALLSAYIVFTLYYIEAQRTLENIYMTDDKKQRQKDLMFDTSRSTVLVNTIWDDVPHETIKQYQSLVNDISRMGRLFLLLPLRSNVEHIGYIRLMPKEKYSLKELKRLDAIYGEVDAKLRGYMIKNKY
;
A
#
# COMPACT_ATOMS: atom_id res chain seq x y z
N MET A 1 17.29 24.78 2.35
CA MET A 1 17.04 23.43 2.92
C MET A 1 17.32 23.45 4.40
N PRO A 2 16.33 23.23 5.28
CA PRO A 2 16.62 22.96 6.69
C PRO A 2 17.42 21.67 6.79
N LYS A 3 18.47 21.67 7.62
CA LYS A 3 19.32 20.49 7.85
C LYS A 3 18.46 19.36 8.41
N LEU A 4 18.31 18.27 7.67
CA LEU A 4 17.77 17.00 8.20
C LEU A 4 18.55 16.64 9.48
N MET A 5 17.84 16.62 10.60
CA MET A 5 18.40 16.23 11.90
C MET A 5 18.69 14.72 11.88
N ARG A 6 19.96 14.37 12.10
CA ARG A 6 20.58 13.06 11.83
C ARG A 6 20.10 11.86 12.67
N ASN A 7 19.10 11.99 13.53
CA ASN A 7 18.75 10.94 14.52
C ASN A 7 17.25 10.57 14.58
N ARG A 8 16.43 11.05 13.64
CA ARG A 8 14.99 10.70 13.56
C ARG A 8 14.73 9.90 12.30
N SER A 9 13.82 8.93 12.38
CA SER A 9 13.38 8.17 11.20
C SER A 9 12.78 9.16 10.18
N PRO A 10 12.98 8.96 8.86
CA PRO A 10 12.33 9.79 7.85
C PRO A 10 10.79 9.84 8.02
N TYR A 11 10.19 8.81 8.62
CA TYR A 11 8.76 8.72 8.86
C TYR A 11 8.27 9.60 10.01
N GLU A 12 9.08 9.82 11.04
CA GLU A 12 8.74 10.74 12.15
C GLU A 12 8.55 12.18 11.67
N GLN A 13 9.27 12.58 10.61
CA GLN A 13 9.11 13.91 10.02
C GLN A 13 7.72 14.09 9.39
N ILE A 14 7.12 13.02 8.87
CA ILE A 14 5.77 13.05 8.31
C ILE A 14 4.76 13.34 9.43
N ALA A 15 4.88 12.66 10.56
CA ALA A 15 4.04 12.91 11.74
C ALA A 15 4.23 14.33 12.28
N GLU A 16 5.46 14.84 12.34
CA GLU A 16 5.73 16.23 12.79
C GLU A 16 5.08 17.28 11.88
N VAL A 17 5.15 17.09 10.57
CA VAL A 17 4.53 17.98 9.58
C VAL A 17 3.00 17.92 9.72
N TYR A 18 2.44 16.71 9.77
CA TYR A 18 1.00 16.51 9.93
C TYR A 18 0.47 17.12 11.22
N ASN A 19 1.12 16.83 12.36
CA ASN A 19 0.76 17.39 13.66
C ASN A 19 0.75 18.92 13.66
N ARG A 20 1.72 19.55 13.01
CA ARG A 20 1.79 21.01 12.89
C ARG A 20 0.70 21.58 12.00
N GLU A 21 0.39 20.92 10.89
CA GLU A 21 -0.58 21.42 9.89
C GLU A 21 -2.03 21.19 10.32
N GLN A 22 -2.31 20.10 11.04
CA GLN A 22 -3.65 19.70 11.48
C GLN A 22 -3.92 19.96 12.96
N ASP A 23 -2.97 20.57 13.68
CA ASP A 23 -3.04 20.82 15.14
C ASP A 23 -3.35 19.55 15.94
N THR A 24 -2.56 18.49 15.70
CA THR A 24 -2.71 17.17 16.34
C THR A 24 -1.47 16.76 17.14
N HIS A 25 -1.58 15.70 17.94
CA HIS A 25 -0.52 15.18 18.81
C HIS A 25 -0.27 13.68 18.59
N ILE A 26 -0.19 13.29 17.32
CA ILE A 26 -0.01 11.90 16.92
C ILE A 26 1.42 11.45 17.19
N VAL A 27 1.56 10.27 17.79
CA VAL A 27 2.85 9.63 18.06
C VAL A 27 3.04 8.45 17.12
N LEU A 28 4.05 8.53 16.25
CA LEU A 28 4.48 7.41 15.42
C LEU A 28 5.48 6.54 16.20
N ARG A 29 5.24 5.23 16.22
CA ARG A 29 6.14 4.23 16.79
C ARG A 29 6.50 3.19 15.76
N GLU A 30 7.77 2.82 15.70
CA GLU A 30 8.23 1.76 14.82
C GLU A 30 8.28 0.42 15.55
N ASP A 31 7.70 -0.62 14.93
CA ASP A 31 7.81 -2.01 15.39
C ASP A 31 8.09 -2.95 14.20
N GLU A 32 9.36 -3.30 14.02
CA GLU A 32 9.84 -4.20 12.96
C GLU A 32 9.26 -5.62 13.00
N ASN A 33 8.74 -6.04 14.16
CA ASN A 33 8.19 -7.37 14.39
C ASN A 33 6.66 -7.35 14.57
N GLY A 34 6.06 -6.16 14.44
CA GLY A 34 4.64 -5.92 14.53
C GLY A 34 3.88 -6.37 13.28
N SER A 35 2.64 -5.89 13.15
CA SER A 35 1.84 -6.10 11.95
C SER A 35 2.51 -5.47 10.72
N MET A 36 2.33 -6.04 9.53
CA MET A 36 2.81 -5.41 8.29
C MET A 36 2.03 -4.11 8.02
N THR A 37 0.71 -4.14 8.16
CA THR A 37 -0.10 -2.92 8.11
C THR A 37 0.12 -2.08 9.36
N PRO A 38 0.08 -0.74 9.24
CA PRO A 38 0.02 0.12 10.41
C PRO A 38 -1.14 -0.28 11.33
N VAL A 39 -0.97 -0.02 12.63
CA VAL A 39 -2.01 -0.20 13.65
C VAL A 39 -2.23 1.13 14.34
N VAL A 40 -3.48 1.58 14.36
CA VAL A 40 -3.89 2.84 14.98
C VAL A 40 -4.54 2.58 16.33
N ASP A 41 -4.05 3.26 17.36
CA ASP A 41 -4.72 3.39 18.64
C ASP A 41 -5.29 4.81 18.75
N LEU A 42 -6.62 4.88 18.61
CA LEU A 42 -7.37 6.14 18.61
C LEU A 42 -7.35 6.84 19.99
N ASP A 43 -7.31 6.07 21.07
CA ASP A 43 -7.38 6.60 22.43
C ASP A 43 -6.03 7.21 22.84
N THR A 44 -4.92 6.55 22.49
CA THR A 44 -3.58 7.08 22.77
C THR A 44 -3.03 7.96 21.66
N GLN A 45 -3.74 8.10 20.53
CA GLN A 45 -3.27 8.78 19.32
C GLN A 45 -1.92 8.24 18.82
N GLU A 46 -1.76 6.91 18.89
CA GLU A 46 -0.52 6.23 18.49
C GLU A 46 -0.72 5.49 17.16
N VAL A 47 0.24 5.63 16.26
CA VAL A 47 0.34 4.78 15.06
C VAL A 47 1.58 3.91 15.20
N VAL A 48 1.40 2.60 15.25
CA VAL A 48 2.49 1.62 15.22
C VAL A 48 2.70 1.18 13.78
N PHE A 49 3.89 1.46 13.25
CA PHE A 49 4.26 1.19 11.86
C PHE A 49 5.43 0.22 11.79
N ASN A 50 5.37 -0.75 10.88
CA ASN A 50 6.49 -1.63 10.61
C ASN A 50 7.32 -1.07 9.45
N PRO A 51 8.58 -0.63 9.66
CA PRO A 51 9.39 -0.04 8.60
C PRO A 51 9.73 -1.02 7.47
N ARG A 52 9.59 -2.33 7.69
CA ARG A 52 9.75 -3.36 6.65
C ARG A 52 8.61 -3.34 5.63
N PHE A 53 7.52 -2.65 5.90
CA PHE A 53 6.46 -2.40 4.92
C PHE A 53 6.97 -1.64 3.70
N HIS A 54 8.02 -0.82 3.86
CA HIS A 54 8.71 -0.20 2.74
C HIS A 54 9.24 -1.24 1.74
N THR A 55 9.88 -2.30 2.25
CA THR A 55 10.38 -3.42 1.43
C THR A 55 9.24 -4.12 0.71
N LEU A 56 8.10 -4.34 1.37
CA LEU A 56 6.91 -4.92 0.74
C LEU A 56 6.40 -4.06 -0.43
N LEU A 57 6.26 -2.75 -0.23
CA LEU A 57 5.83 -1.83 -1.28
C LEU A 57 6.79 -1.83 -2.47
N THR A 58 8.10 -1.82 -2.22
CA THR A 58 9.10 -1.94 -3.28
C THR A 58 8.95 -3.24 -4.06
N LEU A 59 8.72 -4.37 -3.39
CA LEU A 59 8.45 -5.65 -4.05
C LEU A 59 7.15 -5.62 -4.87
N CYS A 60 6.09 -4.99 -4.36
CA CYS A 60 4.84 -4.77 -5.09
C CYS A 60 5.06 -3.94 -6.36
N ASN A 61 5.84 -2.85 -6.26
CA ASN A 61 6.21 -2.00 -7.39
C ASN A 61 7.00 -2.79 -8.44
N ILE A 62 8.01 -3.57 -8.02
CA ILE A 62 8.75 -4.49 -8.88
C ILE A 62 7.82 -5.48 -9.57
N ALA A 63 6.87 -6.06 -8.82
CA ALA A 63 5.97 -7.09 -9.32
C ALA A 63 4.99 -6.58 -10.39
N THR A 64 4.78 -5.26 -10.51
CA THR A 64 4.02 -4.69 -11.64
C THR A 64 4.68 -5.05 -12.98
N GLN A 65 6.01 -4.91 -13.08
CA GLN A 65 6.76 -5.20 -14.31
C GLN A 65 7.31 -6.63 -14.34
N HIS A 66 7.71 -7.18 -13.19
CA HIS A 66 8.38 -8.48 -13.06
C HIS A 66 7.51 -9.48 -12.30
N LYS A 67 6.29 -9.71 -12.80
CA LYS A 67 5.20 -10.44 -12.12
C LYS A 67 5.61 -11.73 -11.41
N GLN A 68 6.28 -12.64 -12.10
CA GLN A 68 6.62 -13.95 -11.53
C GLN A 68 7.68 -13.85 -10.42
N GLY A 69 8.77 -13.12 -10.67
CA GLY A 69 9.84 -12.93 -9.68
C GLY A 69 9.36 -12.12 -8.47
N GLY A 70 8.68 -10.99 -8.72
CA GLY A 70 8.17 -10.11 -7.68
C GLY A 70 7.13 -10.79 -6.80
N SER A 71 6.15 -11.49 -7.38
CA SER A 71 5.14 -12.21 -6.58
C SER A 71 5.75 -13.32 -5.72
N LYS A 72 6.75 -14.04 -6.21
CA LYS A 72 7.45 -15.07 -5.43
C LYS A 72 8.15 -14.46 -4.21
N ALA A 73 8.90 -13.36 -4.43
CA ALA A 73 9.57 -12.63 -3.37
C ALA A 73 8.59 -12.08 -2.31
N ILE A 74 7.44 -11.53 -2.74
CA ILE A 74 6.38 -11.05 -1.84
C ILE A 74 5.87 -12.18 -0.93
N HIS A 75 5.63 -13.38 -1.46
CA HIS A 75 5.14 -14.50 -0.65
C HIS A 75 6.17 -14.93 0.39
N HIS A 76 7.44 -15.11 0.01
CA HIS A 76 8.49 -15.49 0.96
C HIS A 76 8.69 -14.42 2.04
N PHE A 77 8.65 -13.14 1.66
CA PHE A 77 8.71 -12.02 2.59
C PHE A 77 7.56 -12.03 3.61
N LEU A 78 6.30 -12.13 3.15
CA LEU A 78 5.14 -12.15 4.05
C LEU A 78 5.13 -13.40 4.96
N LEU A 79 5.46 -14.57 4.41
CA LEU A 79 5.53 -15.81 5.18
C LEU A 79 6.66 -15.77 6.21
N TYR A 80 7.81 -15.19 5.87
CA TYR A 80 8.91 -14.96 6.82
C TYR A 80 8.41 -14.15 8.03
N HIS A 81 7.73 -13.03 7.79
CA HIS A 81 7.20 -12.19 8.87
C HIS A 81 6.11 -12.88 9.70
N LEU A 82 5.25 -13.68 9.07
CA LEU A 82 4.28 -14.51 9.80
C LEU A 82 4.96 -15.56 10.68
N ALA A 83 6.03 -16.20 10.19
CA ALA A 83 6.83 -17.14 10.98
C ALA A 83 7.49 -16.46 12.18
N ILE A 84 8.05 -15.25 12.01
CA ILE A 84 8.60 -14.42 13.10
C ILE A 84 7.52 -14.12 14.16
N ARG A 85 6.32 -13.69 13.77
CA ARG A 85 5.20 -13.41 14.69
C ARG A 85 4.75 -14.65 15.48
N LYS A 86 4.94 -15.84 14.91
CA LYS A 86 4.72 -17.14 15.55
C LYS A 86 5.95 -17.72 16.26
N ASN A 87 7.05 -16.96 16.38
CA ASN A 87 8.32 -17.38 16.96
C ASN A 87 8.94 -18.63 16.31
N MET A 88 8.53 -18.98 15.08
CA MET A 88 9.01 -20.15 14.36
C MET A 88 10.35 -19.86 13.70
N TYR A 89 11.40 -19.67 14.49
CA TYR A 89 12.67 -19.11 14.03
C TYR A 89 13.37 -19.97 12.96
N GLY A 90 13.31 -21.30 13.09
CA GLY A 90 13.86 -22.20 12.06
C GLY A 90 13.11 -22.10 10.73
N LYS A 91 11.78 -21.90 10.79
CA LYS A 91 10.98 -21.70 9.57
C LYS A 91 11.20 -20.32 8.95
N ALA A 92 11.34 -19.31 9.80
CA ALA A 92 11.67 -17.96 9.37
C ALA A 92 13.05 -17.92 8.67
N GLU A 93 14.06 -18.64 9.17
CA GLU A 93 15.36 -18.75 8.51
C GLU A 93 15.26 -19.37 7.11
N GLU A 94 14.54 -20.50 6.96
CA GLU A 94 14.32 -21.13 5.65
C GLU A 94 13.64 -20.17 4.65
N LEU A 95 12.63 -19.43 5.10
CA LEU A 95 11.91 -18.46 4.27
C LEU A 95 12.77 -17.24 3.93
N LEU A 96 13.65 -16.82 4.84
CA LEU A 96 14.58 -15.73 4.61
C LEU A 96 15.66 -16.12 3.59
N ASP A 97 16.14 -17.37 3.61
CA ASP A 97 17.06 -17.89 2.59
C ASP A 97 16.42 -17.92 1.20
N LEU A 98 15.16 -18.37 1.12
CA LEU A 98 14.37 -18.35 -0.11
C LEU A 98 14.15 -16.91 -0.61
N PHE A 99 13.81 -15.99 0.30
CA PHE A 99 13.65 -14.58 -0.02
C PHE A 99 14.96 -13.95 -0.52
N ASN A 100 16.09 -14.22 0.14
CA ASN A 100 17.40 -13.70 -0.26
C ASN A 100 17.77 -14.16 -1.69
N LYS A 101 17.48 -15.42 -2.03
CA LYS A 101 17.66 -15.94 -3.38
C LYS A 101 16.76 -15.23 -4.39
N ASP A 102 15.50 -14.97 -4.05
CA ASP A 102 14.61 -14.22 -4.93
C ASP A 102 15.11 -12.78 -5.14
N ILE A 103 15.69 -12.15 -4.11
CA ILE A 103 16.34 -10.84 -4.23
C ILE A 103 17.55 -10.90 -5.18
N ASP A 104 18.38 -11.94 -5.11
CA ASP A 104 19.48 -12.13 -6.08
C ASP A 104 18.97 -12.19 -7.53
N ASP A 105 17.95 -13.02 -7.75
CA ASP A 105 17.37 -13.22 -9.07
C ASP A 105 16.78 -11.90 -9.61
N LEU A 106 16.05 -11.15 -8.77
CA LEU A 106 15.48 -9.86 -9.14
C LEU A 106 16.56 -8.81 -9.43
N CYS A 107 17.57 -8.69 -8.56
CA CYS A 107 18.66 -7.72 -8.74
C CYS A 107 19.52 -8.01 -9.98
N GLY A 108 19.59 -9.27 -10.43
CA GLY A 108 20.25 -9.66 -11.67
C GLY A 108 19.44 -9.31 -12.93
N MET A 109 18.13 -9.09 -12.82
CA MET A 109 17.22 -8.88 -13.96
C MET A 109 16.80 -7.43 -14.16
N ILE A 110 16.73 -6.64 -13.08
CA ILE A 110 16.16 -5.28 -13.11
C ILE A 110 17.27 -4.26 -13.29
N ARG A 111 17.05 -3.26 -14.16
CA ARG A 111 18.01 -2.17 -14.32
C ARG A 111 18.05 -1.33 -13.05
N LYS A 112 19.22 -0.76 -12.79
CA LYS A 112 19.46 0.01 -11.57
C LYS A 112 18.57 1.26 -11.46
N GLU A 113 18.32 1.91 -12.60
CA GLU A 113 17.49 3.11 -12.68
C GLU A 113 16.02 2.77 -12.35
N ASP A 114 15.54 1.61 -12.77
CA ASP A 114 14.19 1.13 -12.46
C ASP A 114 14.08 0.80 -10.96
N MET A 115 15.12 0.20 -10.37
CA MET A 115 15.18 -0.06 -8.91
C MET A 115 15.14 1.22 -8.08
N GLN A 116 15.88 2.26 -8.50
CA GLN A 116 15.83 3.58 -7.87
C GLN A 116 14.45 4.21 -7.94
N PHE A 117 13.80 4.10 -9.09
CA PHE A 117 12.44 4.58 -9.27
C PHE A 117 11.47 3.88 -8.30
N TYR A 118 11.54 2.55 -8.16
CA TYR A 118 10.67 1.82 -7.22
C TYR A 118 10.90 2.17 -5.75
N GLU A 119 12.13 2.53 -5.37
CA GLU A 119 12.44 3.02 -4.01
C GLU A 119 11.76 4.38 -3.75
N ILE A 120 11.93 5.34 -4.67
CA ILE A 120 11.29 6.66 -4.56
C ILE A 120 9.76 6.51 -4.50
N VAL A 121 9.19 5.65 -5.34
CA VAL A 121 7.76 5.35 -5.30
C VAL A 121 7.34 4.85 -3.92
N ALA A 122 8.07 3.88 -3.35
CA ALA A 122 7.73 3.31 -2.06
C ALA A 122 7.77 4.35 -0.93
N GLU A 123 8.66 5.34 -0.98
CA GLU A 123 8.67 6.46 -0.02
C GLU A 123 7.38 7.30 -0.06
N TYR A 124 6.89 7.64 -1.26
CA TYR A 124 5.62 8.36 -1.41
C TYR A 124 4.41 7.50 -1.02
N GLN A 125 4.45 6.20 -1.29
CA GLN A 125 3.40 5.26 -0.87
C GLN A 125 3.35 5.12 0.66
N ILE A 126 4.50 5.04 1.34
CA ILE A 126 4.54 5.09 2.82
C ILE A 126 3.99 6.41 3.34
N THR A 127 4.34 7.52 2.70
CA THR A 127 3.82 8.84 3.09
C THR A 127 2.31 8.89 3.00
N PHE A 128 1.74 8.41 1.88
CA PHE A 128 0.31 8.29 1.70
C PHE A 128 -0.33 7.44 2.82
N ILE A 129 0.24 6.28 3.13
CA ILE A 129 -0.28 5.39 4.18
C ILE A 129 -0.28 6.07 5.54
N LEU A 130 0.86 6.63 5.96
CA LEU A 130 0.95 7.24 7.28
C LEU A 130 -0.02 8.40 7.43
N ILE A 131 -0.16 9.24 6.41
CA ILE A 131 -1.12 10.36 6.44
C ILE A 131 -2.57 9.84 6.48
N HIS A 132 -2.87 8.74 5.79
CA HIS A 132 -4.18 8.09 5.87
C HIS A 132 -4.48 7.65 7.30
N GLU A 133 -3.55 6.94 7.95
CA GLU A 133 -3.72 6.48 9.34
C GLU A 133 -3.80 7.65 10.34
N PHE A 134 -3.03 8.73 10.11
CA PHE A 134 -3.12 9.95 10.91
C PHE A 134 -4.48 10.62 10.79
N SER A 135 -5.10 10.53 9.62
CA SER A 135 -6.43 11.10 9.36
C SER A 135 -7.52 10.40 10.15
N HIS A 136 -7.40 9.10 10.42
CA HIS A 136 -8.32 8.41 11.34
C HIS A 136 -8.24 9.00 12.75
N ILE A 137 -7.04 9.28 13.26
CA ILE A 137 -6.88 9.92 14.58
C ILE A 137 -7.47 11.34 14.56
N TYR A 138 -7.20 12.11 13.50
CA TYR A 138 -7.75 13.45 13.35
C TYR A 138 -9.29 13.45 13.38
N TYR A 139 -9.93 12.57 12.61
CA TYR A 139 -11.40 12.49 12.56
C TYR A 139 -11.99 11.94 13.85
N TYR A 140 -11.31 11.02 14.53
CA TYR A 140 -11.72 10.56 15.86
C TYR A 140 -11.73 11.69 16.90
N ALA A 141 -10.71 12.56 16.87
CA ALA A 141 -10.63 13.72 17.73
C ALA A 141 -11.62 14.84 17.35
N ASN A 142 -12.11 14.84 16.11
CA ASN A 142 -12.98 15.88 15.54
C ASN A 142 -14.27 15.29 14.92
N PRO A 143 -15.16 14.69 15.74
CA PRO A 143 -16.33 13.96 15.23
C PRO A 143 -17.33 14.87 14.47
N GLU A 144 -17.42 16.15 14.83
CA GLU A 144 -18.26 17.12 14.12
C GLU A 144 -17.75 17.39 12.70
N VAL A 145 -16.42 17.46 12.54
CA VAL A 145 -15.77 17.63 11.23
C VAL A 145 -15.94 16.37 10.39
N LEU A 146 -15.81 15.19 11.00
CA LEU A 146 -16.05 13.91 10.34
C LEU A 146 -17.48 13.84 9.79
N GLU A 147 -18.49 14.18 10.59
CA GLU A 147 -19.89 14.11 10.17
C GLU A 147 -20.20 15.09 9.02
N GLU A 148 -19.71 16.32 9.11
CA GLU A 148 -19.86 17.30 8.03
C GLU A 148 -19.18 16.83 6.74
N ASN A 149 -17.94 16.35 6.84
CA ASN A 149 -17.19 15.86 5.69
C ASN A 149 -17.82 14.60 5.09
N ARG A 150 -18.39 13.70 5.91
CA ARG A 150 -19.15 12.53 5.43
C ARG A 150 -20.38 12.96 4.64
N ARG A 151 -21.11 13.98 5.10
CA ARG A 151 -22.25 14.53 4.36
C ARG A 151 -21.82 15.06 3.00
N ILE A 152 -20.77 15.89 2.97
CA ILE A 152 -20.22 16.45 1.72
C ILE A 152 -19.74 15.32 0.79
N ARG A 153 -19.00 14.35 1.34
CA ARG A 153 -18.49 13.18 0.60
C ARG A 153 -19.63 12.37 -0.01
N LYS A 154 -20.69 12.09 0.76
CA LYS A 154 -21.86 11.36 0.28
C LYS A 154 -22.57 12.07 -0.85
N ASP A 155 -22.77 13.39 -0.73
CA ASP A 155 -23.38 14.19 -1.80
C ASP A 155 -22.52 14.17 -3.07
N ASN A 156 -21.20 14.26 -2.92
CA ASN A 156 -20.26 14.13 -4.04
C ASN A 156 -20.32 12.73 -4.68
N LEU A 157 -20.33 11.66 -3.88
CA LEU A 157 -20.46 10.28 -4.37
C LEU A 157 -21.77 10.06 -5.15
N ILE A 158 -22.90 10.59 -4.65
CA ILE A 158 -24.19 10.55 -5.35
C ILE A 158 -24.10 11.30 -6.68
N TRP A 159 -23.43 12.46 -6.70
CA TRP A 159 -23.22 13.23 -7.92
C TRP A 159 -22.36 12.46 -8.93
N LEU A 160 -21.21 11.91 -8.52
CA LEU A 160 -20.33 11.10 -9.35
C LEU A 160 -21.04 9.85 -9.90
N ARG A 161 -21.79 9.14 -9.06
CA ARG A 161 -22.59 7.97 -9.45
C ARG A 161 -23.62 8.31 -10.54
N LYS A 162 -24.24 9.48 -10.48
CA LYS A 162 -25.16 9.97 -11.52
C LYS A 162 -24.43 10.32 -12.82
N GLN A 163 -23.18 10.82 -12.75
CA GLN A 163 -22.42 11.13 -13.96
C GLN A 163 -22.15 9.87 -14.81
N LEU A 164 -22.00 8.70 -14.17
CA LEU A 164 -21.86 7.41 -14.87
C LEU A 164 -23.06 7.10 -15.79
N ASP A 165 -24.25 7.60 -15.46
CA ASP A 165 -25.48 7.35 -16.23
C ASP A 165 -25.74 8.37 -17.34
N THR A 166 -24.84 9.34 -17.57
CA THR A 166 -25.01 10.39 -18.59
C THR A 166 -24.15 10.17 -19.84
N ASP A 167 -24.67 10.60 -21.01
CA ASP A 167 -23.92 10.60 -22.27
C ASP A 167 -22.89 11.75 -22.40
N LYS A 168 -22.65 12.52 -21.34
CA LYS A 168 -21.75 13.69 -21.34
C LYS A 168 -20.28 13.28 -21.13
N PRO A 169 -19.31 13.95 -21.77
CA PRO A 169 -17.93 13.49 -21.82
C PRO A 169 -17.09 14.08 -20.68
N LEU A 170 -16.67 13.23 -19.73
CA LEU A 170 -15.26 13.04 -19.34
C LEU A 170 -15.13 11.77 -18.48
N LEU A 171 -16.02 11.60 -17.49
CA LEU A 171 -16.00 10.46 -16.57
C LEU A 171 -16.55 9.15 -17.20
N ALA A 172 -17.75 9.20 -17.81
CA ALA A 172 -18.45 8.00 -18.28
C ALA A 172 -17.95 7.46 -19.64
N ARG A 173 -17.57 8.34 -20.58
CA ARG A 173 -17.14 7.89 -21.93
C ARG A 173 -15.76 7.23 -21.97
N MET A 174 -14.88 7.47 -21.00
CA MET A 174 -13.50 6.97 -21.02
C MET A 174 -13.34 5.59 -20.36
N LEU A 175 -14.18 5.27 -19.37
CA LEU A 175 -14.18 3.97 -18.69
C LEU A 175 -15.12 2.93 -19.36
N HIS A 176 -16.24 3.37 -19.93
CA HIS A 176 -17.27 2.47 -20.47
C HIS A 176 -16.93 1.88 -21.84
N PHE A 177 -15.98 2.46 -22.58
CA PHE A 177 -15.82 2.16 -24.01
C PHE A 177 -15.23 0.78 -24.31
N PHE A 178 -14.61 0.10 -23.34
CA PHE A 178 -13.87 -1.15 -23.62
C PHE A 178 -14.28 -2.37 -22.79
N ILE A 179 -14.91 -2.24 -21.60
CA ILE A 179 -15.23 -3.41 -20.76
C ILE A 179 -16.51 -3.17 -19.89
N PRO A 180 -17.68 -3.74 -20.23
CA PRO A 180 -18.91 -3.62 -19.45
C PRO A 180 -18.82 -4.09 -17.98
N SER A 181 -17.96 -5.06 -17.67
CA SER A 181 -17.75 -5.51 -16.30
C SER A 181 -17.07 -4.47 -15.41
N MET A 182 -16.31 -3.52 -15.96
CA MET A 182 -15.73 -2.42 -15.19
C MET A 182 -16.79 -1.40 -14.78
N ARG A 183 -17.77 -1.12 -15.65
CA ARG A 183 -18.91 -0.25 -15.30
C ARG A 183 -19.68 -0.83 -14.12
N TYR A 184 -20.01 -2.12 -14.16
CA TYR A 184 -20.73 -2.77 -13.07
C TYR A 184 -19.96 -2.73 -11.74
N ALA A 185 -18.64 -2.99 -11.78
CA ALA A 185 -17.79 -2.90 -10.60
C ALA A 185 -17.72 -1.47 -10.03
N GLN A 186 -17.70 -0.46 -10.91
CA GLN A 186 -17.72 0.96 -10.53
C GLN A 186 -19.04 1.36 -9.90
N GLU A 187 -20.16 1.04 -10.54
CA GLU A 187 -21.50 1.30 -9.99
C GLU A 187 -21.66 0.67 -8.62
N HIS A 188 -21.26 -0.60 -8.47
CA HIS A 188 -21.28 -1.29 -7.19
C HIS A 188 -20.40 -0.61 -6.13
N SER A 189 -19.18 -0.20 -6.50
CA SER A 189 -18.25 0.48 -5.59
C SER A 189 -18.82 1.82 -5.08
N PHE A 190 -19.43 2.60 -5.96
CA PHE A 190 -20.08 3.86 -5.58
C PHE A 190 -21.31 3.61 -4.72
N ASP A 191 -22.16 2.64 -5.07
CA ASP A 191 -23.36 2.31 -4.31
C ASP A 191 -23.00 1.84 -2.88
N GLU A 192 -21.93 1.03 -2.74
CA GLU A 192 -21.38 0.61 -1.46
C GLU A 192 -20.83 1.80 -0.65
N ALA A 193 -20.05 2.68 -1.28
CA ALA A 193 -19.52 3.89 -0.65
C ALA A 193 -20.62 4.85 -0.19
N ILE A 194 -21.72 4.98 -0.94
CA ILE A 194 -22.87 5.81 -0.55
C ILE A 194 -23.60 5.21 0.66
N ALA A 195 -23.63 3.89 0.77
CA ALA A 195 -24.36 3.17 1.81
C ALA A 195 -23.57 2.97 3.12
N SER A 196 -22.24 2.95 3.07
CA SER A 196 -21.38 2.63 4.23
C SER A 196 -20.70 3.88 4.82
N LEU A 197 -20.97 4.16 6.11
CA LEU A 197 -20.32 5.24 6.85
C LEU A 197 -18.82 4.98 7.07
N GLU A 198 -18.46 3.71 7.30
CA GLU A 198 -17.07 3.28 7.44
C GLU A 198 -16.30 3.56 6.15
N LEU A 199 -16.86 3.16 5.01
CA LEU A 199 -16.22 3.42 3.71
C LEU A 199 -16.15 4.91 3.37
N GLN A 200 -17.13 5.72 3.81
CA GLN A 200 -17.05 7.18 3.65
C GLN A 200 -15.90 7.80 4.43
N GLU A 201 -15.63 7.32 5.64
CA GLU A 201 -14.48 7.77 6.43
C GLU A 201 -13.16 7.34 5.77
N GLU A 202 -13.03 6.07 5.38
CA GLU A 202 -11.85 5.57 4.67
C GLU A 202 -11.53 6.43 3.42
N LEU A 203 -12.57 6.79 2.66
CA LEU A 203 -12.44 7.65 1.48
C LEU A 203 -12.04 9.10 1.83
N LEU A 204 -12.43 9.61 2.99
CA LEU A 204 -11.99 10.92 3.48
C LEU A 204 -10.53 10.88 3.93
N CYS A 205 -10.10 9.81 4.58
CA CYS A 205 -8.70 9.59 4.93
C CYS A 205 -7.83 9.42 3.68
N ASP A 206 -8.31 8.69 2.67
CA ASP A 206 -7.64 8.53 1.36
C ASP A 206 -7.46 9.86 0.62
N ASP A 207 -8.47 10.72 0.69
CA ASP A 207 -8.46 12.05 0.06
C ASP A 207 -7.46 12.99 0.73
N ALA A 208 -7.46 13.04 2.07
CA ALA A 208 -6.49 13.81 2.84
C ALA A 208 -5.06 13.31 2.58
N ALA A 209 -4.86 12.00 2.59
CA ALA A 209 -3.58 11.36 2.26
C ALA A 209 -3.11 11.71 0.85
N TRP A 210 -4.00 11.66 -0.13
CA TRP A 210 -3.70 12.01 -1.50
C TRP A 210 -3.26 13.47 -1.61
N HIS A 211 -4.06 14.43 -1.13
CA HIS A 211 -3.74 15.85 -1.30
C HIS A 211 -2.41 16.25 -0.66
N MET A 212 -2.13 15.76 0.55
CA MET A 212 -0.86 16.05 1.21
C MET A 212 0.33 15.39 0.50
N THR A 213 0.18 14.13 0.07
CA THR A 213 1.23 13.41 -0.68
C THR A 213 1.48 14.05 -2.04
N TYR A 214 0.41 14.46 -2.73
CA TYR A 214 0.47 15.12 -4.02
C TYR A 214 1.14 16.50 -3.93
N HIS A 215 0.86 17.27 -2.88
CA HIS A 215 1.55 18.53 -2.61
C HIS A 215 3.06 18.32 -2.39
N LEU A 216 3.46 17.28 -1.65
CA LEU A 216 4.87 16.91 -1.47
C LEU A 216 5.52 16.54 -2.80
N LEU A 217 4.82 15.77 -3.63
CA LEU A 217 5.28 15.37 -4.95
C LEU A 217 5.48 16.58 -5.85
N GLN A 218 4.52 17.51 -5.92
CA GLN A 218 4.65 18.76 -6.70
C GLN A 218 5.78 19.65 -6.20
N SER A 219 6.06 19.64 -4.89
CA SER A 219 7.14 20.44 -4.30
C SER A 219 8.53 19.90 -4.62
N ASN A 220 8.65 18.59 -4.87
CA ASN A 220 9.94 17.90 -5.07
C ASN A 220 10.21 17.50 -6.52
N ILE A 221 9.17 17.32 -7.33
CA ILE A 221 9.25 16.81 -8.70
C ILE A 221 8.73 17.86 -9.68
N THR A 222 9.64 18.44 -10.44
CA THR A 222 9.32 19.44 -11.48
C THR A 222 8.98 18.83 -12.83
N ASP A 223 9.33 17.55 -13.04
CA ASP A 223 9.04 16.81 -14.26
C ASP A 223 7.58 16.30 -14.21
N SER A 224 6.76 16.78 -15.15
CA SER A 224 5.34 16.45 -15.23
C SER A 224 5.07 14.97 -15.55
N GLU A 225 5.92 14.32 -16.36
CA GLU A 225 5.77 12.91 -16.71
C GLU A 225 6.10 12.03 -15.51
N LEU A 226 7.19 12.34 -14.80
CA LEU A 226 7.56 11.64 -13.57
C LEU A 226 6.52 11.85 -12.47
N SER A 227 5.98 13.06 -12.35
CA SER A 227 4.89 13.38 -11.44
C SER A 227 3.64 12.54 -11.71
N ALA A 228 3.24 12.41 -12.98
CA ALA A 228 2.11 11.57 -13.39
C ALA A 228 2.37 10.08 -13.14
N LEU A 229 3.60 9.61 -13.38
CA LEU A 229 3.98 8.23 -13.11
C LEU A 229 3.92 7.91 -11.61
N LEU A 230 4.53 8.73 -10.75
CA LEU A 230 4.48 8.60 -9.30
C LEU A 230 3.05 8.65 -8.78
N SER A 231 2.24 9.57 -9.28
CA SER A 231 0.81 9.69 -8.97
C SER A 231 0.06 8.37 -9.23
N ALA A 232 0.32 7.71 -10.37
CA ALA A 232 -0.31 6.43 -10.68
C ALA A 232 0.07 5.36 -9.64
N TYR A 233 1.34 5.25 -9.27
CA TYR A 233 1.78 4.26 -8.27
C TYR A 233 1.27 4.55 -6.86
N ILE A 234 1.13 5.82 -6.45
CA ILE A 234 0.54 6.18 -5.14
C ILE A 234 -0.87 5.63 -5.02
N VAL A 235 -1.66 5.70 -6.09
CA VAL A 235 -3.03 5.17 -6.09
C VAL A 235 -3.05 3.65 -5.99
N PHE A 236 -2.02 2.99 -6.52
CA PHE A 236 -1.83 1.54 -6.36
C PHE A 236 -1.51 1.10 -4.93
N THR A 237 -1.17 2.02 -4.03
CA THR A 237 -0.99 1.70 -2.61
C THR A 237 -2.21 1.04 -2.00
N LEU A 238 -3.41 1.56 -2.28
CA LEU A 238 -4.66 0.98 -1.79
C LEU A 238 -4.87 -0.45 -2.31
N TYR A 239 -4.51 -0.69 -3.57
CA TYR A 239 -4.55 -2.04 -4.14
C TYR A 239 -3.56 -2.98 -3.46
N TYR A 240 -2.36 -2.51 -3.11
CA TYR A 240 -1.34 -3.33 -2.44
C TYR A 240 -1.70 -3.66 -1.00
N ILE A 241 -2.30 -2.72 -0.26
CA ILE A 241 -2.81 -2.97 1.09
C ILE A 241 -3.88 -4.05 1.07
N GLU A 242 -4.88 -3.91 0.20
CA GLU A 242 -5.92 -4.93 0.05
C GLU A 242 -5.34 -6.28 -0.39
N ALA A 243 -4.34 -6.26 -1.27
CA ALA A 243 -3.70 -7.49 -1.69
C ALA A 243 -2.92 -8.19 -0.57
N GLN A 244 -2.21 -7.43 0.25
CA GLN A 244 -1.52 -7.94 1.43
C GLN A 244 -2.53 -8.50 2.46
N ARG A 245 -3.63 -7.79 2.74
CA ARG A 245 -4.72 -8.25 3.63
C ARG A 245 -5.31 -9.57 3.16
N THR A 246 -5.64 -9.68 1.87
CA THR A 246 -6.15 -10.92 1.27
C THR A 246 -5.13 -12.07 1.41
N LEU A 247 -3.85 -11.83 1.13
CA LEU A 247 -2.82 -12.87 1.26
C LEU A 247 -2.68 -13.34 2.71
N GLU A 248 -2.60 -12.43 3.68
CA GLU A 248 -2.54 -12.79 5.10
C GLU A 248 -3.77 -13.59 5.54
N ASN A 249 -4.96 -13.19 5.11
CA ASN A 249 -6.18 -13.94 5.38
C ASN A 249 -6.15 -15.35 4.78
N ILE A 250 -5.66 -15.50 3.54
CA ILE A 250 -5.47 -16.82 2.91
C ILE A 250 -4.49 -17.68 3.70
N TYR A 251 -3.40 -17.07 4.18
CA TYR A 251 -2.36 -17.78 4.94
C TYR A 251 -2.88 -18.24 6.30
N MET A 252 -3.69 -17.41 6.96
CA MET A 252 -4.00 -17.58 8.39
C MET A 252 -5.41 -18.09 8.68
N THR A 253 -6.39 -17.89 7.80
CA THR A 253 -7.78 -18.24 8.11
C THR A 253 -8.05 -19.72 7.83
N ASP A 254 -8.71 -20.39 8.78
CA ASP A 254 -9.12 -21.80 8.66
C ASP A 254 -10.48 -21.94 7.95
N ASP A 255 -11.31 -20.88 7.97
CA ASP A 255 -12.64 -20.89 7.37
C ASP A 255 -12.58 -20.77 5.83
N LYS A 256 -13.12 -21.79 5.15
CA LYS A 256 -13.24 -21.80 3.69
C LYS A 256 -14.16 -20.70 3.15
N LYS A 257 -15.23 -20.34 3.87
CA LYS A 257 -16.15 -19.27 3.47
C LYS A 257 -15.50 -17.90 3.61
N GLN A 258 -14.81 -17.66 4.72
CA GLN A 258 -14.03 -16.43 4.90
C GLN A 258 -12.95 -16.29 3.82
N ARG A 259 -12.17 -17.34 3.52
CA ARG A 259 -11.23 -17.32 2.37
C ARG A 259 -11.88 -16.97 1.04
N GLN A 260 -13.06 -17.53 0.76
CA GLN A 260 -13.78 -17.23 -0.48
C GLN A 260 -14.22 -15.76 -0.53
N LYS A 261 -14.63 -15.19 0.61
CA LYS A 261 -14.94 -13.76 0.73
C LYS A 261 -13.68 -12.90 0.56
N ASP A 262 -12.57 -13.26 1.19
CA ASP A 262 -11.31 -12.51 1.11
C ASP A 262 -10.67 -12.55 -0.29
N LEU A 263 -11.02 -13.57 -1.10
CA LEU A 263 -10.69 -13.64 -2.53
C LEU A 263 -11.52 -12.67 -3.38
N MET A 264 -12.68 -12.21 -2.89
CA MET A 264 -13.44 -11.13 -3.48
C MET A 264 -12.84 -9.81 -2.98
N PHE A 265 -11.65 -9.48 -3.50
CA PHE A 265 -10.95 -8.26 -3.12
C PHE A 265 -11.88 -7.04 -3.21
N ASP A 266 -11.94 -6.24 -2.15
CA ASP A 266 -12.59 -4.95 -2.19
C ASP A 266 -11.76 -4.01 -3.10
N THR A 267 -12.45 -3.28 -3.97
CA THR A 267 -11.85 -2.34 -4.92
C THR A 267 -12.47 -0.96 -4.80
N SER A 268 -13.40 -0.77 -3.87
CA SER A 268 -14.25 0.39 -3.80
C SER A 268 -13.44 1.65 -3.51
N ARG A 269 -12.56 1.60 -2.50
CA ARG A 269 -11.64 2.71 -2.15
C ARG A 269 -10.77 3.14 -3.33
N SER A 270 -10.07 2.19 -3.94
CA SER A 270 -9.15 2.51 -5.03
C SER A 270 -9.86 2.93 -6.31
N THR A 271 -11.03 2.36 -6.59
CA THR A 271 -11.88 2.79 -7.71
C THR A 271 -12.35 4.22 -7.51
N VAL A 272 -12.83 4.58 -6.32
CA VAL A 272 -13.27 5.96 -6.03
C VAL A 272 -12.08 6.92 -6.09
N LEU A 273 -10.95 6.60 -5.45
CA LEU A 273 -9.77 7.46 -5.44
C LEU A 273 -9.26 7.74 -6.86
N VAL A 274 -9.15 6.72 -7.73
CA VAL A 274 -8.76 6.94 -9.14
C VAL A 274 -9.65 7.98 -9.82
N ASN A 275 -10.95 8.00 -9.52
CA ASN A 275 -11.90 8.91 -10.15
C ASN A 275 -11.87 10.33 -9.56
N THR A 276 -11.41 10.51 -8.31
CA THR A 276 -11.37 11.84 -7.67
C THR A 276 -10.10 12.61 -7.99
N ILE A 277 -8.98 11.93 -8.23
CA ILE A 277 -7.67 12.59 -8.41
C ILE A 277 -7.37 13.04 -9.84
N TRP A 278 -8.25 12.73 -10.80
CA TRP A 278 -8.05 13.14 -12.20
C TRP A 278 -8.00 14.64 -12.39
N ASP A 279 -8.70 15.38 -11.53
CA ASP A 279 -8.73 16.83 -11.56
C ASP A 279 -7.39 17.44 -11.08
N ASP A 280 -6.58 16.67 -10.35
CA ASP A 280 -5.27 17.10 -9.85
C ASP A 280 -4.14 16.83 -10.86
N VAL A 281 -4.28 15.82 -11.73
CA VAL A 281 -3.24 15.47 -12.71
C VAL A 281 -3.27 16.45 -13.90
N PRO A 282 -2.12 17.05 -14.29
CA PRO A 282 -2.07 17.98 -15.41
C PRO A 282 -2.66 17.39 -16.70
N HIS A 283 -3.43 18.20 -17.43
CA HIS A 283 -4.05 17.78 -18.70
C HIS A 283 -3.05 17.26 -19.74
N GLU A 284 -1.80 17.71 -19.66
CA GLU A 284 -0.71 17.33 -20.58
C GLU A 284 -0.31 15.85 -20.42
N THR A 285 -0.33 15.34 -19.19
CA THR A 285 0.12 13.98 -18.84
C THR A 285 -1.03 13.05 -18.47
N ILE A 286 -2.28 13.55 -18.47
CA ILE A 286 -3.46 12.78 -18.07
C ILE A 286 -3.62 11.48 -18.87
N LYS A 287 -3.29 11.46 -20.16
CA LYS A 287 -3.36 10.24 -20.99
C LYS A 287 -2.35 9.18 -20.57
N GLN A 288 -1.14 9.61 -20.19
CA GLN A 288 -0.08 8.70 -19.73
C GLN A 288 -0.47 8.11 -18.37
N TYR A 289 -0.89 8.97 -17.44
CA TYR A 289 -1.46 8.54 -16.16
C TYR A 289 -2.60 7.53 -16.36
N GLN A 290 -3.54 7.81 -17.25
CA GLN A 290 -4.66 6.92 -17.57
C GLN A 290 -4.21 5.59 -18.15
N SER A 291 -3.23 5.59 -19.08
CA SER A 291 -2.68 4.35 -19.62
C SER A 291 -2.10 3.49 -18.51
N LEU A 292 -1.29 4.09 -17.63
CA LEU A 292 -0.64 3.40 -16.52
C LEU A 292 -1.66 2.83 -15.52
N VAL A 293 -2.64 3.63 -15.12
CA VAL A 293 -3.72 3.16 -14.23
C VAL A 293 -4.50 2.01 -14.87
N ASN A 294 -4.84 2.13 -16.15
CA ASN A 294 -5.52 1.06 -16.87
C ASN A 294 -4.65 -0.18 -17.02
N ASP A 295 -3.37 -0.03 -17.34
CA ASP A 295 -2.46 -1.15 -17.53
C ASP A 295 -2.26 -1.90 -16.23
N ILE A 296 -1.98 -1.19 -15.13
CA ILE A 296 -1.80 -1.79 -13.81
C ILE A 296 -3.12 -2.36 -13.26
N SER A 297 -4.26 -1.71 -13.51
CA SER A 297 -5.58 -2.28 -13.18
C SER A 297 -5.88 -3.55 -13.98
N ARG A 298 -5.56 -3.55 -15.29
CA ARG A 298 -5.69 -4.72 -16.19
C ARG A 298 -4.70 -5.83 -15.88
N MET A 299 -3.55 -5.53 -15.27
CA MET A 299 -2.54 -6.54 -14.89
C MET A 299 -3.17 -7.67 -14.08
N GLY A 300 -4.27 -7.38 -13.36
CA GLY A 300 -5.09 -8.35 -12.67
C GLY A 300 -4.36 -8.91 -11.45
N ARG A 301 -5.10 -9.14 -10.35
CA ARG A 301 -4.49 -9.54 -9.06
C ARG A 301 -4.09 -11.01 -9.01
N LEU A 302 -4.43 -11.76 -10.06
CA LEU A 302 -4.11 -13.17 -10.24
C LEU A 302 -2.62 -13.46 -10.09
N PHE A 303 -1.73 -12.53 -10.49
CA PHE A 303 -0.29 -12.78 -10.41
C PHE A 303 0.19 -12.97 -8.97
N LEU A 304 -0.43 -12.30 -7.99
CA LEU A 304 -0.15 -12.51 -6.57
C LEU A 304 -0.72 -13.83 -6.04
N LEU A 305 -1.69 -14.43 -6.74
CA LEU A 305 -2.25 -15.74 -6.37
C LEU A 305 -1.46 -16.90 -7.00
N LEU A 306 -0.68 -16.66 -8.06
CA LEU A 306 0.10 -17.70 -8.75
C LEU A 306 1.05 -18.45 -7.81
N PRO A 307 1.81 -17.79 -6.91
CA PRO A 307 2.75 -18.47 -6.03
C PRO A 307 2.08 -19.19 -4.85
N LEU A 308 0.76 -19.08 -4.65
CA LEU A 308 0.08 -19.77 -3.54
C LEU A 308 0.28 -21.28 -3.60
N ARG A 309 0.23 -21.85 -4.80
CA ARG A 309 0.40 -23.30 -5.00
C ARG A 309 1.81 -23.77 -4.64
N SER A 310 2.84 -23.01 -5.03
CA SER A 310 4.23 -23.36 -4.70
C SER A 310 4.55 -23.17 -3.23
N ASN A 311 3.82 -22.30 -2.53
CA ASN A 311 4.03 -22.01 -1.11
C ASN A 311 3.09 -22.78 -0.17
N VAL A 312 2.28 -23.72 -0.68
CA VAL A 312 1.23 -24.40 0.10
C VAL A 312 1.77 -25.12 1.34
N GLU A 313 2.98 -25.69 1.26
CA GLU A 313 3.62 -26.38 2.39
C GLU A 313 4.07 -25.38 3.47
N HIS A 314 4.65 -24.25 3.08
CA HIS A 314 5.05 -23.19 4.00
C HIS A 314 3.84 -22.56 4.68
N ILE A 315 2.80 -22.27 3.91
CA ILE A 315 1.51 -21.76 4.40
C ILE A 315 0.90 -22.76 5.38
N GLY A 316 0.82 -24.04 5.00
CA GLY A 316 0.28 -25.10 5.83
C GLY A 316 1.05 -25.25 7.14
N TYR A 317 2.37 -25.24 7.10
CA TYR A 317 3.23 -25.32 8.27
C TYR A 317 2.99 -24.14 9.22
N ILE A 318 3.12 -22.90 8.73
CA ILE A 318 2.94 -21.70 9.56
C ILE A 318 1.53 -21.65 10.13
N ARG A 319 0.50 -21.96 9.34
CA ARG A 319 -0.90 -21.92 9.80
C ARG A 319 -1.17 -22.92 10.90
N LEU A 320 -0.83 -24.19 10.66
CA LEU A 320 -1.25 -25.32 11.51
C LEU A 320 -0.40 -25.47 12.76
N MET A 321 0.85 -25.01 12.73
CA MET A 321 1.74 -25.15 13.89
C MET A 321 1.44 -24.07 14.95
N PRO A 322 1.49 -24.43 16.24
CA PRO A 322 1.29 -23.48 17.33
C PRO A 322 2.45 -22.49 17.41
N LYS A 323 2.20 -21.35 18.06
CA LYS A 323 3.25 -20.36 18.35
C LYS A 323 4.34 -21.00 19.23
N GLU A 324 5.60 -20.86 18.82
CA GLU A 324 6.75 -21.41 19.54
C GLU A 324 7.20 -20.50 20.69
N LYS A 325 8.15 -20.97 21.50
CA LYS A 325 8.69 -20.20 22.62
C LYS A 325 9.49 -19.01 22.11
N TYR A 326 9.17 -17.83 22.64
CA TYR A 326 9.90 -16.61 22.32
C TYR A 326 11.39 -16.70 22.70
N SER A 327 12.25 -16.22 21.80
CA SER A 327 13.70 -16.11 21.99
C SER A 327 14.19 -14.79 21.40
N LEU A 328 14.54 -13.84 22.28
CA LEU A 328 15.15 -12.57 21.87
C LEU A 328 16.48 -12.78 21.12
N LYS A 329 17.21 -13.84 21.45
CA LYS A 329 18.49 -14.18 20.80
C LYS A 329 18.26 -14.57 19.34
N GLU A 330 17.30 -15.46 19.06
CA GLU A 330 17.01 -15.90 17.69
C GLU A 330 16.39 -14.78 16.87
N LEU A 331 15.52 -13.96 17.48
CA LEU A 331 14.94 -12.79 16.83
C LEU A 331 16.04 -11.83 16.35
N LYS A 332 16.95 -11.42 17.26
CA LYS A 332 18.07 -10.52 16.90
C LYS A 332 18.99 -11.11 15.84
N ARG A 333 19.18 -12.44 15.83
CA ARG A 333 20.00 -13.12 14.82
C ARG A 333 19.35 -13.02 13.44
N LEU A 334 18.06 -13.33 13.34
CA LEU A 334 17.33 -13.25 12.08
C LEU A 334 17.16 -11.80 11.61
N ASP A 335 16.97 -10.85 12.52
CA ASP A 335 16.93 -9.42 12.19
C ASP A 335 18.25 -8.95 11.55
N ALA A 336 19.40 -9.44 12.06
CA ALA A 336 20.70 -9.14 11.45
C ALA A 336 20.83 -9.70 10.04
N ILE A 337 20.40 -10.95 9.81
CA ILE A 337 20.43 -11.59 8.48
C ILE A 337 19.49 -10.84 7.53
N TYR A 338 18.27 -10.51 7.98
CA TYR A 338 17.34 -9.71 7.18
C TYR A 338 17.93 -8.34 6.84
N GLY A 339 18.60 -7.69 7.79
CA GLY A 339 19.29 -6.42 7.55
C GLY A 339 20.33 -6.50 6.42
N GLU A 340 21.03 -7.62 6.26
CA GLU A 340 21.95 -7.82 5.13
C GLU A 340 21.20 -7.99 3.80
N VAL A 341 20.08 -8.71 3.79
CA VAL A 341 19.23 -8.90 2.60
C VAL A 341 18.58 -7.58 2.18
N ASP A 342 18.07 -6.80 3.14
CA ASP A 342 17.48 -5.49 2.89
C ASP A 342 18.54 -4.48 2.44
N ALA A 343 19.72 -4.47 3.07
CA ALA A 343 20.83 -3.61 2.65
C ALA A 343 21.34 -3.96 1.26
N LYS A 344 21.27 -5.23 0.84
CA LYS A 344 21.57 -5.65 -0.53
C LYS A 344 20.52 -5.10 -1.49
N LEU A 345 19.23 -5.34 -1.22
CA LEU A 345 18.12 -4.82 -2.02
C LEU A 345 18.24 -3.28 -2.18
N ARG A 346 18.44 -2.55 -1.08
CA ARG A 346 18.67 -1.10 -1.07
C ARG A 346 20.01 -0.68 -1.68
N GLY A 347 21.06 -1.48 -1.54
CA GLY A 347 22.39 -1.20 -2.09
C GLY A 347 22.42 -1.25 -3.62
N TYR A 348 21.54 -2.04 -4.24
CA TYR A 348 21.27 -1.98 -5.67
C TYR A 348 20.53 -0.68 -6.06
N MET A 349 19.73 -0.11 -5.17
CA MET A 349 19.01 1.15 -5.40
C MET A 349 19.95 2.36 -5.18
N ILE A 350 20.70 2.39 -4.08
CA ILE A 350 21.52 3.54 -3.67
C ILE A 350 22.98 3.35 -4.09
N LYS A 351 23.29 3.59 -5.37
CA LYS A 351 24.63 4.04 -5.76
C LYS A 351 24.55 5.12 -6.83
N ASN A 352 24.31 6.35 -6.41
CA ASN A 352 24.88 7.57 -6.99
C ASN A 352 24.62 8.71 -5.99
N LYS A 353 25.47 8.81 -4.95
CA LYS A 353 25.76 10.10 -4.33
C LYS A 353 26.99 10.64 -5.04
N TYR A 354 26.79 11.34 -6.15
CA TYR A 354 27.68 12.40 -6.62
C TYR A 354 26.84 13.45 -7.33
#